data_AF-A0A821D832-F1
#
_entry.id   AF-A0A821D832-F1
#
_cell.length_a   1.000
_cell.length_b   1.000
_cell.length_c   1.000
_cell.angle_alpha   90.00
_cell.angle_beta   90.00
_cell.angle_gamma   90.00
#
_symmetry.space_group_name_H-M   'P 1'
#
loop_
_entity.id
_entity.type
_entity.pdbx_description
1 polymer ?
#
loop_
_entity_poly.entity_id
_entity_poly.type
_entity_poly.pdbx_seq_one_letter_code
_entity_poly.pdbx_strand_id
1 'polypeptide(L)'
;MILTLSHDDTDSGAHNSNCILLNLVSYARNDMDKFSDLRNFFAWQICAPSRGHLIHMGDEIAQPISWYQRFCRELPSMDWSLDNSSTLHGQIQQCVRDLNHLYIDHPQFWQYGEQDFSMIYEYGPNLI
;
A
#
# COMPACT_ATOMS: atom_id res chain seq x y z
N MET A 1 11.86 12.66 5.16
CA MET A 1 11.88 11.22 4.82
C MET A 1 10.81 10.94 3.78
N ILE A 2 11.05 9.97 2.90
CA ILE A 2 10.04 9.44 1.98
C ILE A 2 9.70 8.04 2.50
N LEU A 3 8.42 7.74 2.73
CA LEU A 3 7.98 6.41 3.11
C LEU A 3 7.84 5.55 1.86
N THR A 4 8.86 4.75 1.58
CA THR A 4 8.94 3.94 0.37
C THR A 4 8.54 2.50 0.62
N LEU A 5 7.60 2.00 -0.18
CA LEU A 5 7.46 0.59 -0.49
C LEU A 5 7.86 0.40 -1.94
N SER A 6 9.05 -0.16 -2.14
CA SER A 6 9.62 -0.35 -3.45
C SER A 6 9.33 -1.74 -4.00
N HIS A 7 9.68 -1.93 -5.26
CA HIS A 7 9.71 -3.24 -5.91
C HIS A 7 10.40 -4.29 -5.04
N ASP A 8 11.54 -3.97 -4.42
CA ASP A 8 12.33 -4.98 -3.69
C ASP A 8 11.63 -5.44 -2.40
N ASP A 9 10.72 -4.61 -1.86
CA ASP A 9 9.91 -4.94 -0.69
C ASP A 9 8.71 -5.81 -1.05
N THR A 10 8.10 -5.58 -2.21
CA THR A 10 6.88 -6.25 -2.67
C THR A 10 7.14 -7.35 -3.69
N ASP A 11 8.38 -7.52 -4.15
CA ASP A 11 8.79 -8.47 -5.18
C ASP A 11 10.19 -9.05 -4.87
N SER A 12 10.23 -10.05 -3.99
CA SER A 12 11.48 -10.63 -3.49
C SER A 12 12.14 -11.65 -4.43
N GLY A 13 11.72 -11.72 -5.70
CA GLY A 13 12.31 -12.63 -6.68
C GLY A 13 12.18 -14.12 -6.29
N ALA A 14 12.89 -14.99 -7.02
CA ALA A 14 12.71 -16.45 -7.13
C ALA A 14 12.72 -17.31 -5.83
N HIS A 15 12.70 -16.74 -4.62
CA HIS A 15 12.82 -17.48 -3.35
C HIS A 15 11.54 -17.54 -2.53
N ASN A 16 10.51 -16.72 -2.81
CA ASN A 16 9.19 -16.91 -2.23
C ASN A 16 8.11 -16.35 -3.16
N SER A 17 7.34 -17.25 -3.76
CA SER A 17 6.30 -16.88 -4.73
C SER A 17 5.10 -16.13 -4.13
N ASN A 18 5.12 -15.84 -2.83
CA ASN A 18 4.02 -15.27 -2.06
C ASN A 18 4.25 -13.81 -1.64
N CYS A 19 5.40 -13.21 -1.95
CA CYS A 19 5.67 -11.80 -1.66
C CYS A 19 4.90 -10.93 -2.67
N ILE A 20 3.74 -10.46 -2.23
CA ILE A 20 2.93 -9.38 -2.81
C ILE A 20 2.48 -8.51 -1.65
N LEU A 21 2.27 -7.22 -1.86
CA LEU A 21 1.92 -6.29 -0.77
C LEU A 21 0.75 -6.79 0.08
N LEU A 22 -0.29 -7.33 -0.56
CA LEU A 22 -1.48 -7.87 0.13
C LEU A 22 -1.16 -8.96 1.16
N ASN A 23 -0.17 -9.82 0.89
CA ASN A 23 0.25 -10.89 1.80
C ASN A 23 1.25 -10.41 2.86
N LEU A 24 1.91 -9.27 2.64
CA LEU A 24 2.81 -8.66 3.61
C LEU A 24 2.04 -7.88 4.68
N VAL A 25 0.97 -7.20 4.28
CA VAL A 25 0.19 -6.33 5.17
C VAL A 25 -0.90 -7.07 5.95
N SER A 26 -1.28 -8.28 5.51
CA SER A 26 -2.38 -9.02 6.13
C SER A 26 -2.04 -10.50 6.37
N TYR A 27 -2.39 -10.98 7.56
CA TYR A 27 -2.43 -12.40 7.91
C TYR A 27 -3.84 -12.99 7.83
N ALA A 28 -4.83 -12.21 7.37
CA ALA A 28 -6.21 -12.67 7.25
C ALA A 28 -6.31 -13.78 6.19
N ARG A 29 -7.31 -14.66 6.37
CA ARG A 29 -7.52 -15.81 5.48
C ARG A 29 -8.50 -15.54 4.35
N ASN A 30 -9.43 -14.61 4.54
CA ASN A 30 -10.42 -14.25 3.53
C ASN A 30 -10.00 -12.96 2.82
N ASP A 31 -10.38 -12.82 1.55
CA ASP A 31 -9.92 -11.70 0.73
C ASP A 31 -10.52 -10.36 1.18
N MET A 32 -11.77 -10.33 1.65
CA MET A 32 -12.40 -9.09 2.12
C MET A 32 -11.60 -8.42 3.25
N ASP A 33 -11.16 -9.22 4.21
CA ASP A 33 -10.37 -8.77 5.35
C ASP A 33 -8.95 -8.38 4.91
N LYS A 34 -8.32 -9.16 4.02
CA LYS A 34 -7.01 -8.79 3.45
C LYS A 34 -7.05 -7.43 2.76
N PHE A 35 -8.08 -7.17 1.95
CA PHE A 35 -8.25 -5.88 1.28
C PHE A 35 -8.61 -4.76 2.27
N SER A 36 -9.26 -5.08 3.39
CA SER A 36 -9.52 -4.12 4.46
C SER A 36 -8.23 -3.72 5.18
N ASP A 37 -7.37 -4.69 5.48
CA ASP A 37 -6.04 -4.45 6.03
C ASP A 37 -5.18 -3.64 5.04
N LEU A 38 -5.25 -3.92 3.75
CA LEU A 38 -4.53 -3.17 2.72
C LEU A 38 -4.99 -1.70 2.64
N ARG A 39 -6.30 -1.43 2.74
CA ARG A 39 -6.82 -0.05 2.83
C ARG A 39 -6.30 0.65 4.09
N ASN A 40 -6.31 -0.03 5.23
CA ASN A 40 -5.79 0.51 6.49
C ASN A 40 -4.30 0.81 6.38
N PHE A 41 -3.54 -0.06 5.71
CA PHE A 41 -2.12 0.14 5.46
C PHE A 41 -1.87 1.39 4.60
N PHE A 42 -2.58 1.58 3.49
CA PHE A 42 -2.42 2.79 2.67
C PHE A 42 -2.87 4.06 3.39
N ALA A 43 -3.97 3.99 4.15
CA ALA A 43 -4.42 5.11 4.97
C ALA A 43 -3.36 5.47 6.03
N TRP A 44 -2.76 4.49 6.70
CA TRP A 44 -1.65 4.71 7.61
C TRP A 44 -0.45 5.32 6.89
N GLN A 45 -0.07 4.79 5.71
CA GLN A 45 1.05 5.30 4.94
C GLN A 45 0.85 6.79 4.63
N ILE A 46 -0.30 7.20 4.08
CA ILE A 46 -0.61 8.60 3.72
C ILE A 46 -0.65 9.52 4.95
N CYS A 47 -1.16 9.03 6.08
CA CYS A 47 -1.26 9.80 7.33
C CYS A 47 0.05 9.83 8.12
N ALA A 48 1.01 8.95 7.82
CA ALA A 48 2.27 8.89 8.53
C ALA A 48 3.10 10.17 8.28
N PRO A 49 3.72 10.75 9.31
CA PRO A 49 4.55 11.95 9.16
C PRO A 49 5.70 11.68 8.18
N SER A 50 5.60 12.26 6.97
CA SER A 50 6.61 12.11 5.93
C SER A 50 6.53 13.24 4.92
N ARG A 51 7.57 13.41 4.10
CA ARG A 51 7.55 14.38 2.99
C ARG A 51 6.95 13.82 1.71
N GLY A 52 6.55 12.55 1.71
CA GLY A 52 6.10 11.86 0.52
C GLY A 52 6.04 10.35 0.71
N HIS A 53 5.25 9.72 -0.14
CA HIS A 53 4.99 8.29 -0.12
C HIS A 53 5.29 7.71 -1.50
N LEU A 54 5.74 6.47 -1.51
CA LEU A 54 6.00 5.72 -2.74
C LEU A 54 5.47 4.30 -2.55
N ILE A 55 4.75 3.82 -3.55
CA ILE A 55 4.31 2.43 -3.71
C ILE A 55 4.79 1.92 -5.07
N HIS A 56 4.94 0.60 -5.22
CA HIS A 56 5.33 0.02 -6.50
C HIS A 56 4.12 -0.16 -7.42
N MET A 57 4.36 -0.17 -8.74
CA MET A 57 3.28 -0.39 -9.71
C MET A 57 2.70 -1.80 -9.54
N GLY A 58 1.37 -1.89 -9.49
CA GLY A 58 0.63 -3.12 -9.19
C GLY A 58 0.12 -3.19 -7.76
N ASP A 59 0.76 -2.49 -6.83
CA ASP A 59 0.31 -2.45 -5.44
C ASP A 59 -1.02 -1.72 -5.32
N GLU A 60 -1.26 -0.70 -6.15
CA GLU A 60 -2.49 0.09 -6.18
C GLU A 60 -3.71 -0.71 -6.64
N ILE A 61 -3.50 -1.83 -7.34
CA ILE A 61 -4.54 -2.77 -7.74
C ILE A 61 -4.45 -4.10 -6.97
N ALA A 62 -3.59 -4.20 -5.95
CA ALA A 62 -3.32 -5.43 -5.22
C ALA A 62 -3.05 -6.63 -6.15
N GLN A 63 -2.10 -6.47 -7.08
CA GLN A 63 -1.84 -7.47 -8.11
C GLN A 63 -1.52 -8.86 -7.49
N PRO A 64 -2.22 -9.94 -7.87
CA PRO A 64 -2.04 -11.26 -7.24
C PRO A 64 -0.71 -11.94 -7.53
N ILE A 65 -0.07 -11.57 -8.64
CA ILE A 65 1.19 -12.13 -9.13
C ILE A 65 2.21 -11.00 -9.14
N SER A 66 3.38 -11.18 -8.55
CA SER A 66 4.41 -10.14 -8.51
C SER A 66 4.87 -9.74 -9.92
N TRP A 67 5.44 -8.55 -10.05
CA TRP A 67 5.94 -8.05 -11.34
C TRP A 67 6.96 -9.00 -11.97
N TYR A 68 7.91 -9.50 -11.20
CA TYR A 68 8.96 -10.44 -11.60
C TYR A 68 8.36 -11.78 -12.03
N GLN A 69 7.34 -12.28 -11.32
CA GLN A 69 6.67 -13.51 -11.75
C GLN A 69 5.95 -13.35 -13.09
N ARG A 70 5.35 -12.18 -13.34
CA ARG A 70 4.75 -11.89 -14.66
C ARG A 70 5.84 -11.82 -15.73
N PHE A 71 6.97 -11.18 -15.44
CA PHE A 71 8.13 -11.13 -16.32
C PHE A 71 8.64 -12.55 -16.65
N CYS A 72 8.87 -13.41 -15.65
CA CYS A 72 9.30 -14.80 -15.85
C CYS A 72 8.30 -15.65 -16.64
N ARG A 73 7.02 -15.29 -16.64
CA ARG A 73 5.95 -15.97 -17.39
C ARG A 73 5.70 -15.34 -18.76
N GLU A 74 6.53 -14.38 -19.17
CA GLU A 74 6.37 -13.62 -20.42
C GLU A 74 5.00 -12.93 -20.53
N LEU A 75 4.44 -12.53 -19.38
CA LEU A 75 3.19 -11.78 -19.28
C LEU A 75 3.47 -10.27 -19.25
N PRO A 76 2.49 -9.43 -19.63
CA PRO A 76 2.59 -7.99 -19.43
C PRO A 76 2.88 -7.65 -17.98
N SER A 77 3.70 -6.61 -17.74
CA SER A 77 4.12 -6.20 -16.40
C SER A 77 2.96 -5.97 -15.44
N MET A 78 1.82 -5.48 -15.94
CA MET A 78 0.60 -5.20 -15.18
C MET A 78 -0.59 -6.00 -15.69
N ASP A 79 -1.47 -6.38 -14.76
CA ASP A 79 -2.74 -7.05 -15.03
C ASP A 79 -3.91 -6.06 -15.09
N TRP A 80 -4.03 -5.34 -16.20
CA TRP A 80 -5.11 -4.38 -16.40
C TRP A 80 -6.50 -5.02 -16.45
N SER A 81 -6.61 -6.35 -16.55
CA SER A 81 -7.91 -7.04 -16.48
C SER A 81 -8.58 -6.95 -15.11
N LEU A 82 -7.82 -6.58 -14.07
CA LEU A 82 -8.29 -6.40 -12.70
C LEU A 82 -9.01 -5.06 -12.49
N ASP A 83 -8.92 -4.12 -13.43
CA ASP A 83 -9.50 -2.78 -13.32
C ASP A 83 -11.02 -2.80 -13.61
N ASN A 84 -11.76 -3.36 -12.66
CA ASN A 84 -13.22 -3.33 -12.64
C ASN A 84 -13.71 -2.84 -11.28
N SER A 85 -14.38 -1.69 -11.27
CA SER A 85 -14.82 -0.97 -10.06
C SER A 85 -15.74 -1.77 -9.13
N SER A 86 -16.44 -2.81 -9.62
CA SER A 86 -17.25 -3.69 -8.78
C SER A 86 -16.47 -4.79 -8.06
N THR A 87 -15.18 -4.95 -8.37
CA THR A 87 -14.29 -5.96 -7.78
C THR A 87 -13.46 -5.35 -6.66
N LEU A 88 -12.87 -6.20 -5.79
CA LEU A 88 -11.98 -5.74 -4.73
C LEU A 88 -10.76 -4.98 -5.27
N HIS A 89 -10.24 -5.39 -6.42
CA HIS A 89 -9.12 -4.73 -7.11
C HIS A 89 -9.47 -3.32 -7.59
N GLY A 90 -10.64 -3.13 -8.21
CA GLY A 90 -11.10 -1.80 -8.59
C GLY A 90 -11.42 -0.91 -7.39
N GLN A 91 -11.97 -1.48 -6.31
CA GLN A 91 -12.27 -0.75 -5.09
C GLN A 91 -10.99 -0.27 -4.36
N ILE A 92 -9.93 -1.08 -4.31
CA ILE A 92 -8.66 -0.63 -3.72
C ILE A 92 -8.00 0.46 -4.58
N GLN A 93 -8.07 0.35 -5.91
CA GLN A 93 -7.55 1.37 -6.81
C GLN A 93 -8.29 2.71 -6.62
N GLN A 94 -9.62 2.67 -6.45
CA GLN A 94 -10.42 3.85 -6.11
C GLN A 94 -10.03 4.41 -4.73
N CYS A 95 -9.80 3.56 -3.74
CA CYS A 95 -9.34 3.98 -2.43
C CYS A 95 -7.97 4.70 -2.50
N VAL A 96 -7.01 4.16 -3.26
CA VAL A 96 -5.70 4.80 -3.48
C VAL A 96 -5.87 6.15 -4.20
N ARG A 97 -6.76 6.23 -5.20
CA ARG A 97 -7.11 7.49 -5.88
C ARG A 97 -7.66 8.53 -4.90
N ASP A 98 -8.61 8.15 -4.04
CA ASP A 98 -9.23 9.05 -3.08
C ASP A 98 -8.23 9.50 -2.00
N LEU A 99 -7.36 8.61 -1.54
CA LEU A 99 -6.28 8.93 -0.61
C LEU A 99 -5.25 9.90 -1.21
N ASN A 100 -4.91 9.74 -2.50
CA ASN A 100 -4.02 10.68 -3.19
C ASN A 100 -4.65 12.07 -3.32
N HIS A 101 -5.96 12.16 -3.60
CA HIS A 101 -6.66 13.44 -3.59
C HIS A 101 -6.66 14.06 -2.18
N LEU A 102 -7.00 13.29 -1.15
CA LEU A 102 -6.94 13.73 0.24
C LEU A 102 -5.54 14.26 0.61
N TYR A 103 -4.48 13.56 0.20
CA TYR A 103 -3.11 13.97 0.48
C TYR A 103 -2.78 15.32 -0.15
N ILE A 104 -3.11 15.52 -1.43
CA ILE A 104 -2.78 16.75 -2.16
C ILE A 104 -3.64 17.94 -1.67
N ASP A 105 -4.92 17.71 -1.42
CA ASP A 105 -5.89 18.76 -1.07
C ASP A 105 -5.69 19.31 0.35
N HIS A 106 -4.98 18.59 1.22
CA HIS A 106 -4.75 18.95 2.61
C HIS A 106 -3.25 19.10 2.94
N PRO A 107 -2.71 20.34 2.97
CA PRO A 107 -1.30 20.61 3.21
C PRO A 107 -0.73 20.03 4.52
N GLN A 108 -1.59 19.76 5.51
CA GLN A 108 -1.22 19.16 6.78
C GLN A 108 -0.50 17.81 6.60
N PHE A 109 -0.75 17.09 5.50
CA PHE A 109 -0.12 15.79 5.26
C PHE A 109 1.30 15.88 4.68
N TRP A 110 1.72 17.01 4.11
CA TRP A 110 2.99 17.07 3.35
C TRP A 110 3.82 18.34 3.56
N GLN A 111 3.23 19.46 3.95
CA GLN A 111 3.90 20.76 4.01
C GLN A 111 5.08 20.76 4.99
N TYR A 112 4.90 20.13 6.15
CA TYR A 112 5.89 20.11 7.23
C TYR A 112 6.52 18.72 7.46
N GLY A 113 5.99 17.68 6.81
CA GLY A 113 6.43 16.30 6.95
C GLY A 113 6.55 15.88 8.42
N GLU A 114 7.73 15.45 8.86
CA GLU A 114 7.99 15.01 10.23
C GLU A 114 8.06 16.14 11.26
N GLN A 115 8.01 17.40 10.85
CA GLN A 115 8.25 18.54 11.75
C GLN A 115 7.00 18.98 12.52
N ASP A 116 5.82 18.59 12.05
CA ASP A 116 4.53 19.02 12.61
C ASP A 116 3.59 17.83 12.80
N PHE A 117 3.96 16.93 13.72
CA PHE A 117 3.11 15.84 14.17
C PHE A 117 3.11 15.73 15.69
N SER A 118 1.99 15.29 16.26
CA SER A 118 1.85 15.01 17.68
C SER A 118 1.04 13.74 17.90
N MET A 119 1.54 12.83 18.73
CA MET A 119 0.78 11.67 19.17
C MET A 119 -0.39 12.12 20.06
N ILE A 120 -1.60 11.66 19.75
CA ILE A 120 -2.79 11.93 20.57
C ILE A 120 -2.81 11.03 21.81
N TYR A 121 -2.30 9.80 21.66
CA TYR A 121 -2.20 8.81 22.72
C TYR A 121 -1.03 7.88 22.43
N GLU A 122 -0.21 7.59 23.44
CA GLU A 122 0.83 6.58 23.37
C GLU A 122 0.40 5.39 24.24
N TYR A 123 0.59 4.17 23.74
CA TYR A 123 0.36 2.94 24.48
C TYR A 123 1.66 2.14 24.51
N GLY A 124 2.12 1.73 25.70
CA GLY A 124 3.33 0.96 25.86
C GLY A 124 3.58 0.53 27.31
N PRO A 125 4.31 -0.58 27.53
CA PRO A 125 4.54 -1.15 28.88
C PRO A 125 5.41 -0.29 29.82
N ASN A 126 5.93 0.84 29.35
CA ASN A 126 6.81 1.75 30.11
C ASN A 126 6.22 3.16 30.28
N LEU A 127 4.91 3.34 30.09
CA LEU A 127 4.23 4.57 30.46
C LEU A 127 3.86 4.47 31.95
N ILE A 128 4.38 5.42 32.73
CA ILE A 128 4.33 5.52 34.21
C ILE A 128 2.92 5.24 34.77
#